data_AF-A0A6J7GEC9-F1
#
_entry.id   AF-A0A6J7GEC9-F1
#
_cell.length_a   1.000
_cell.length_b   1.000
_cell.length_c   1.000
_cell.angle_alpha   90.00
_cell.angle_beta   90.00
_cell.angle_gamma   90.00
#
_symmetry.space_group_name_H-M   'P 1'
#
loop_
_entity.id
_entity.type
_entity.pdbx_description
1 polymer ?
#
loop_
_entity_poly.entity_id
_entity_poly.type
_entity_poly.pdbx_seq_one_letter_code
_entity_poly.pdbx_strand_id
1 'polypeptide(L)'
;MAGLWAKPIVDVQVSVLDPGAEGEYVRQLERAGYVLRVREPAHRMLRTPELDVHVHVCATASDWERRHLLFRDWLRVDAADRDRYAATKRGLSERDWPTMNDYAAAKSEVISEVMRRAEVWASETGWRPSGVSSA
;
A
#
# COMPACT_ATOMS: atom_id res chain seq x y z
N MET A 1 -10.08 -6.04 3.71
CA MET A 1 -10.42 -6.27 5.13
C MET A 1 -11.93 -6.25 5.25
N ALA A 2 -12.52 -7.06 6.11
CA ALA A 2 -13.97 -7.00 6.32
C ALA A 2 -14.36 -5.61 6.88
N GLY A 3 -15.43 -5.01 6.35
CA GLY A 3 -15.98 -3.74 6.84
C GLY A 3 -15.27 -2.45 6.40
N LEU A 4 -14.11 -2.51 5.72
CA LEU A 4 -13.44 -1.31 5.24
C LEU A 4 -13.96 -0.90 3.86
N TRP A 5 -14.66 0.24 3.77
CA TRP A 5 -15.01 0.83 2.48
C TRP A 5 -13.74 1.15 1.67
N ALA A 6 -13.70 0.69 0.42
CA ALA A 6 -12.61 0.94 -0.50
C ALA A 6 -13.14 0.99 -1.94
N LYS A 7 -12.43 1.68 -2.83
CA LYS A 7 -12.60 1.50 -4.28
C LYS A 7 -12.35 0.01 -4.62
N PRO A 8 -12.98 -0.55 -5.66
CA PRO A 8 -12.80 -1.95 -6.05
C PRO A 8 -11.44 -2.17 -6.72
N ILE A 9 -10.37 -1.90 -5.99
CA ILE A 9 -8.98 -2.04 -6.43
C ILE A 9 -8.27 -2.91 -5.40
N VAL A 10 -7.60 -3.96 -5.89
CA VAL A 10 -6.77 -4.84 -5.07
C VAL A 10 -5.33 -4.36 -5.12
N ASP A 11 -4.77 -3.94 -3.99
CA ASP A 11 -3.35 -3.64 -3.87
C ASP A 11 -2.58 -4.87 -3.37
N VAL A 12 -1.55 -5.27 -4.12
CA VAL A 12 -0.61 -6.36 -3.82
C VAL A 12 0.77 -5.75 -3.59
N GLN A 13 1.45 -6.19 -2.52
CA GLN A 13 2.84 -5.86 -2.26
C GLN A 13 3.72 -7.09 -2.53
N VAL A 14 4.80 -6.89 -3.27
CA VAL A 14 5.85 -7.88 -3.54
C VAL A 14 7.19 -7.32 -3.08
N SER A 15 7.85 -8.01 -2.16
CA SER A 15 9.18 -7.64 -1.68
C SER A 15 10.26 -8.42 -2.44
N VAL A 16 11.23 -7.70 -2.99
CA VAL A 16 12.37 -8.26 -3.76
C VAL A 16 13.69 -7.69 -3.25
N LEU A 17 14.83 -8.29 -3.59
CA LEU A 17 16.13 -7.75 -3.18
C LEU A 17 16.43 -6.40 -3.82
N ASP A 18 16.19 -6.27 -5.13
CA ASP A 18 16.40 -5.02 -5.88
C ASP A 18 15.18 -4.69 -6.77
N PRO A 19 14.34 -3.71 -6.41
CA PRO A 19 13.25 -3.24 -7.26
C PRO A 19 13.72 -2.64 -8.59
N GLY A 20 14.98 -2.20 -8.67
CA GLY A 20 15.61 -1.69 -9.88
C GLY A 20 15.95 -2.77 -10.91
N ALA A 21 15.99 -4.04 -10.51
CA ALA A 21 16.21 -5.19 -11.38
C ALA A 21 14.96 -5.53 -12.21
N GLU A 22 14.39 -4.54 -12.91
CA GLU A 22 13.16 -4.63 -13.69
C GLU A 22 13.16 -5.79 -14.69
N GLY A 23 14.35 -6.15 -15.22
CA GLY A 23 14.52 -7.28 -16.14
C GLY A 23 14.11 -8.64 -15.55
N GLU A 24 14.10 -8.78 -14.23
CA GLU A 24 13.76 -10.04 -13.55
C GLU A 24 12.26 -10.30 -13.48
N TYR A 25 11.43 -9.25 -13.45
CA TYR A 25 10.00 -9.39 -13.14
C TYR A 25 9.05 -8.61 -14.06
N VAL A 26 9.46 -7.45 -14.60
CA VAL A 26 8.54 -6.55 -15.35
C VAL A 26 7.96 -7.25 -16.57
N ARG A 27 8.80 -7.93 -17.36
CA ARG A 27 8.35 -8.66 -18.56
C ARG A 27 7.29 -9.72 -18.24
N GLN A 28 7.41 -10.39 -17.10
CA GLN A 28 6.47 -11.46 -16.72
C GLN A 28 5.13 -10.86 -16.31
N LEU A 29 5.14 -9.76 -15.55
CA LEU A 29 3.95 -9.01 -15.19
C LEU A 29 3.29 -8.37 -16.42
N GLU A 30 4.06 -7.84 -17.37
CA GLU A 30 3.52 -7.30 -18.63
C GLU A 30 2.82 -8.38 -19.46
N ARG A 31 3.40 -9.58 -19.55
CA ARG A 31 2.75 -10.73 -20.20
C ARG A 31 1.48 -11.18 -19.48
N ALA A 32 1.38 -10.95 -18.18
CA ALA A 32 0.18 -11.18 -17.39
C ALA A 32 -0.84 -10.03 -17.49
N GLY A 33 -0.58 -9.01 -18.31
CA GLY A 33 -1.50 -7.90 -18.57
C GLY A 33 -1.29 -6.66 -17.71
N TYR A 34 -0.25 -6.60 -16.88
CA TYR A 34 0.07 -5.42 -16.08
C TYR A 34 0.86 -4.37 -16.88
N VAL A 35 0.68 -3.11 -16.55
CA VAL A 35 1.39 -1.98 -17.16
C VAL A 35 2.19 -1.26 -16.07
N LEU A 36 3.49 -1.07 -16.30
CA LEU A 36 4.35 -0.32 -15.39
C LEU A 36 4.03 1.18 -15.41
N ARG A 37 3.77 1.75 -14.24
CA ARG A 37 3.31 3.14 -14.07
C ARG A 37 4.23 4.01 -13.24
N VAL A 38 4.83 3.45 -12.18
CA VAL A 38 5.68 4.21 -11.25
C VAL A 38 7.10 3.66 -11.27
N ARG A 39 8.07 4.57 -11.38
CA ARG A 39 9.50 4.32 -11.20
C ARG A 39 10.07 5.30 -10.18
N GLU A 40 10.30 4.81 -8.97
CA GLU A 40 10.94 5.56 -7.88
C GLU A 40 12.16 4.76 -7.38
N PRO A 41 13.18 5.39 -6.76
CA PRO A 41 14.45 4.71 -6.46
C PRO A 41 14.35 3.33 -5.80
N ALA A 42 13.37 3.11 -4.91
CA ALA A 42 13.16 1.84 -4.21
C ALA A 42 11.76 1.22 -4.43
N HIS A 43 11.03 1.68 -5.45
CA HIS A 43 9.64 1.28 -5.66
C HIS A 43 9.28 1.23 -7.15
N ARG A 44 8.56 0.18 -7.54
CA ARG A 44 7.79 0.12 -8.78
C ARG A 44 6.33 -0.13 -8.48
N MET A 45 5.47 0.39 -9.34
CA MET A 45 4.08 0.02 -9.33
C MET A 45 3.59 -0.27 -10.75
N LEU A 46 3.02 -1.46 -10.89
CA LEU A 46 2.34 -1.92 -12.09
C LEU A 46 0.85 -2.04 -11.81
N ARG A 47 0.01 -1.95 -12.83
CA ARG A 47 -1.45 -2.12 -12.68
C ARG A 47 -2.09 -2.71 -13.92
N THR A 48 -3.26 -3.29 -13.75
CA THR A 48 -4.13 -3.67 -14.86
C THR A 48 -4.67 -2.42 -15.60
N PRO A 49 -4.93 -2.49 -16.91
CA PRO A 49 -5.62 -1.43 -17.66
C PRO A 49 -6.97 -1.04 -17.06
N GLU A 50 -7.68 -2.01 -16.47
CA GLU A 50 -8.98 -1.89 -15.82
C GLU A 50 -8.92 -1.13 -14.49
N LEU A 51 -7.71 -0.88 -13.97
CA LEU A 51 -7.45 -0.18 -12.71
C LEU A 51 -8.04 -0.89 -11.48
N ASP A 52 -8.22 -2.21 -11.56
CA ASP A 52 -8.79 -3.05 -10.52
C ASP A 52 -7.72 -3.84 -9.72
N VAL A 53 -6.46 -3.87 -10.19
CA VAL A 53 -5.33 -4.45 -9.46
C VAL A 53 -4.08 -3.59 -9.59
N HIS A 54 -3.42 -3.35 -8.46
CA HIS A 54 -2.13 -2.69 -8.34
C HIS A 54 -1.11 -3.67 -7.75
N VAL A 55 0.06 -3.76 -8.37
CA VAL A 55 1.22 -4.53 -7.88
C VAL A 55 2.32 -3.55 -7.55
N HIS A 56 2.64 -3.43 -6.26
CA HIS A 56 3.73 -2.63 -5.75
C HIS A 56 4.93 -3.54 -5.47
N VAL A 57 6.05 -3.25 -6.12
CA VAL A 57 7.32 -3.95 -5.92
C VAL A 57 8.23 -3.05 -5.10
N CYS A 58 8.70 -3.53 -3.95
CA CYS A 58 9.57 -2.79 -3.02
C CYS A 58 10.74 -3.66 -2.57
N ALA A 59 11.75 -3.02 -1.97
CA ALA A 59 12.90 -3.74 -1.43
C ALA A 59 12.52 -4.50 -0.16
N THR A 60 13.02 -5.72 0.02
CA THR A 60 12.93 -6.49 1.26
C THR A 60 13.57 -5.69 2.41
N ALA A 61 12.95 -5.74 3.58
CA ALA A 61 13.30 -5.00 4.79
C ALA A 61 13.29 -3.46 4.64
N SER A 62 12.66 -2.92 3.59
CA SER A 62 12.53 -1.47 3.40
C SER A 62 11.44 -0.85 4.27
N ASP A 63 11.54 0.46 4.50
CA ASP A 63 10.45 1.23 5.11
C ASP A 63 9.13 1.08 4.33
N TRP A 64 9.21 1.02 2.99
CA TRP A 64 8.06 0.80 2.14
C TRP A 64 7.34 -0.50 2.47
N GLU A 65 8.10 -1.61 2.59
CA GLU A 65 7.56 -2.90 2.98
C GLU A 65 6.87 -2.83 4.36
N ARG A 66 7.58 -2.28 5.34
CA ARG A 66 7.12 -2.25 6.73
C ARG A 66 5.87 -1.39 6.89
N ARG A 67 5.88 -0.16 6.36
CA ARG A 67 4.83 0.84 6.56
C ARG A 67 3.47 0.33 6.09
N HIS A 68 3.40 -0.28 4.92
CA HIS A 68 2.14 -0.77 4.35
C HIS A 68 1.60 -1.99 5.11
N LEU A 69 2.48 -2.91 5.51
CA LEU A 69 2.10 -4.05 6.34
C LEU A 69 1.64 -3.63 7.74
N LEU A 70 2.33 -2.66 8.35
CA LEU A 70 1.96 -2.10 9.65
C LEU A 70 0.60 -1.42 9.58
N PHE A 71 0.40 -0.55 8.61
CA PHE A 71 -0.89 0.12 8.39
C PHE A 71 -2.01 -0.90 8.23
N ARG A 72 -1.79 -1.93 7.39
CA ARG A 72 -2.76 -3.00 7.16
C ARG A 72 -3.11 -3.73 8.44
N ASP A 73 -2.12 -4.15 9.20
CA ASP A 73 -2.32 -4.98 10.39
C ASP A 73 -2.92 -4.17 11.54
N TRP A 74 -2.55 -2.89 11.68
CA TRP A 74 -3.17 -1.96 12.62
C TRP A 74 -4.67 -1.79 12.34
N LEU A 75 -5.07 -1.54 11.08
CA LEU A 75 -6.48 -1.40 10.73
C LEU A 75 -7.32 -2.69 10.91
N ARG A 76 -6.67 -3.85 11.09
CA ARG A 76 -7.36 -5.10 11.45
C ARG A 76 -7.65 -5.19 12.95
N VAL A 77 -6.83 -4.55 13.79
CA VAL A 77 -6.96 -4.60 15.25
C VAL A 77 -7.73 -3.40 15.81
N ASP A 78 -7.58 -2.21 15.23
CA ASP A 78 -8.24 -0.99 15.71
C ASP A 78 -9.41 -0.59 14.80
N ALA A 79 -10.63 -0.87 15.28
CA ALA A 79 -11.86 -0.56 14.57
C ALA A 79 -12.08 0.96 14.42
N ALA A 80 -11.66 1.77 15.40
CA ALA A 80 -11.90 3.21 15.37
C ALA A 80 -11.08 3.90 14.27
N ASP A 81 -9.81 3.53 14.11
CA ASP A 81 -8.94 4.01 13.04
C ASP A 81 -9.34 3.44 11.68
N ARG A 82 -9.81 2.19 11.62
CA ARG A 82 -10.37 1.62 10.40
C ARG A 82 -11.58 2.43 9.92
N ASP A 83 -12.51 2.72 10.81
CA ASP A 83 -13.75 3.42 10.48
C ASP A 83 -13.48 4.90 10.17
N ARG A 84 -12.55 5.55 10.90
CA ARG A 84 -12.04 6.90 10.57
C ARG A 84 -11.44 6.93 9.17
N TYR A 85 -10.54 6.01 8.86
CA TYR A 85 -9.90 5.93 7.54
C TYR A 85 -10.93 5.66 6.43
N ALA A 86 -11.90 4.78 6.66
CA ALA A 86 -12.99 4.52 5.73
C ALA A 86 -13.83 5.77 5.45
N ALA A 87 -14.24 6.48 6.51
CA ALA A 87 -15.04 7.69 6.41
C ALA A 87 -14.30 8.79 5.63
N THR A 88 -13.02 9.01 5.94
CA THR A 88 -12.19 9.97 5.18
C THR A 88 -12.11 9.58 3.72
N LYS A 89 -11.77 8.32 3.39
CA LYS A 89 -11.69 7.88 2.00
C LYS A 89 -13.01 8.05 1.25
N ARG A 90 -14.15 7.77 1.89
CA ARG A 90 -15.48 7.93 1.31
C ARG A 90 -15.77 9.41 1.01
N GLY A 91 -15.60 10.28 1.99
CA GLY A 91 -15.80 11.73 1.81
C GLY A 91 -14.85 12.36 0.78
N LEU A 92 -13.64 11.83 0.63
CA LEU A 92 -12.71 12.26 -0.44
C LEU A 92 -13.12 11.73 -1.81
N SER A 93 -13.76 10.56 -1.89
CA SER A 93 -14.18 9.96 -3.17
C SER A 93 -15.38 10.65 -3.81
N GLU A 94 -16.15 11.41 -3.03
CA GLU A 94 -17.29 12.21 -3.47
C GLU A 94 -16.86 13.57 -4.04
N ARG A 95 -15.56 13.86 -4.10
CA ARG A 95 -14.99 15.10 -4.61
C ARG A 95 -14.27 14.89 -5.94
N ASP A 96 -14.27 15.92 -6.76
CA ASP A 96 -13.43 15.98 -7.95
C ASP A 96 -11.99 16.36 -7.58
N TRP A 97 -11.04 15.65 -8.18
CA TRP A 97 -9.61 15.87 -7.98
C TRP A 97 -8.95 16.18 -9.31
N PRO A 98 -8.11 17.23 -9.41
CA PRO A 98 -7.40 17.56 -10.65
C PRO A 98 -6.49 16.41 -11.10
N THR A 99 -5.83 15.75 -10.14
CA THR A 99 -4.98 14.59 -10.38
C THR A 99 -5.14 13.51 -9.33
N MET A 100 -4.67 12.30 -9.66
CA MET A 100 -4.61 11.20 -8.68
C MET A 100 -3.63 11.52 -7.53
N ASN A 101 -2.62 12.37 -7.77
CA ASN A 101 -1.68 12.80 -6.74
C ASN A 101 -2.34 13.73 -5.73
N ASP A 102 -3.25 14.61 -6.18
CA ASP A 102 -4.01 15.47 -5.27
C ASP A 102 -4.94 14.65 -4.37
N TYR A 103 -5.62 13.65 -4.96
CA TYR A 103 -6.40 12.68 -4.20
C TYR A 103 -5.53 11.89 -3.20
N ALA A 104 -4.32 11.51 -3.59
CA ALA A 104 -3.37 10.83 -2.71
C ALA A 104 -2.95 11.72 -1.54
N ALA A 105 -2.58 12.97 -1.83
CA ALA A 105 -2.15 13.95 -0.83
C ALA A 105 -3.25 14.30 0.19
N ALA A 106 -4.51 14.33 -0.25
CA ALA A 106 -5.64 14.60 0.65
C ALA A 106 -5.87 13.50 1.71
N LYS A 107 -5.29 12.31 1.53
CA LYS A 107 -5.31 11.23 2.53
C LYS A 107 -4.15 11.30 3.51
N SER A 108 -3.15 12.16 3.27
CA SER A 108 -1.89 12.15 4.02
C SER A 108 -2.09 12.39 5.52
N GLU A 109 -3.00 13.28 5.90
CA GLU A 109 -3.27 13.59 7.31
C GLU A 109 -3.81 12.37 8.07
N VAL A 110 -4.92 11.77 7.61
CA VAL A 110 -5.49 10.58 8.26
C VAL A 110 -4.52 9.40 8.26
N ILE A 111 -3.76 9.20 7.18
CA ILE A 111 -2.75 8.15 7.12
C ILE A 111 -1.65 8.39 8.16
N SER A 112 -1.20 9.64 8.31
CA SER A 112 -0.13 9.98 9.26
C SER A 112 -0.57 9.79 10.71
N GLU A 113 -1.81 10.18 11.05
CA GLU A 113 -2.36 9.96 12.39
C GLU A 113 -2.49 8.47 12.73
N VAL A 114 -3.05 7.69 11.80
CA VAL A 114 -3.22 6.24 11.96
C VAL A 114 -1.85 5.58 12.09
N MET A 115 -0.89 5.96 11.25
CA MET A 115 0.48 5.46 11.35
C MET A 115 1.12 5.78 12.71
N ARG A 116 0.94 6.99 13.24
CA ARG A 116 1.47 7.34 14.57
C ARG A 116 0.95 6.40 15.66
N ARG A 117 -0.34 6.02 15.60
CA ARG A 117 -0.93 5.06 16.55
C ARG A 117 -0.46 3.63 16.29
N ALA A 118 -0.36 3.25 15.03
CA ALA A 118 0.18 1.95 14.61
C ALA A 118 1.64 1.76 15.09
N GLU A 119 2.47 2.81 15.07
CA GLU A 119 3.85 2.77 15.56
C GLU A 119 3.92 2.51 17.08
N VAL A 120 3.05 3.15 17.86
CA VAL A 120 2.94 2.91 19.31
C VAL A 120 2.55 1.45 19.55
N TRP A 121 1.50 0.98 18.87
CA TRP A 121 1.06 -0.41 18.96
C TRP A 121 2.16 -1.41 18.57
N ALA A 122 2.93 -1.14 17.51
CA ALA A 122 4.00 -2.01 17.08
C ALA A 122 5.15 -2.08 18.09
N SER A 123 5.43 -0.96 18.79
CA SER A 123 6.39 -0.92 19.89
C SER A 123 5.91 -1.74 21.09
N GLU A 124 4.66 -1.56 21.49
CA GLU A 124 4.06 -2.24 22.66
C GLU A 124 3.89 -3.75 22.46
N THR A 125 3.57 -4.19 21.25
CA THR A 125 3.31 -5.60 20.94
C THR A 125 4.52 -6.33 20.38
N GLY A 126 5.61 -5.62 20.08
CA GLY A 126 6.75 -6.19 19.38
C GLY A 126 6.43 -6.60 17.93
N TRP A 127 5.39 -6.03 17.32
CA TRP A 127 5.00 -6.34 15.94
C TRP A 127 6.17 -6.17 14.97
N ARG A 128 6.31 -7.11 14.04
CA ARG A 128 7.26 -7.06 12.93
C ARG A 128 6.59 -7.58 11.66
N PRO A 129 6.96 -7.08 10.46
CA PRO A 129 6.58 -7.73 9.21
C PRO A 129 6.94 -9.20 9.26
N SER A 130 6.00 -10.06 8.92
CA SER A 130 6.27 -11.49 8.75
C SER A 130 7.16 -11.65 7.51
N GLY A 131 8.47 -11.80 7.69
CA GLY A 131 9.37 -12.12 6.59
C GLY A 131 9.10 -13.52 6.07
N VAL A 132 9.20 -13.72 4.76
CA VAL A 132 9.57 -15.04 4.24
C VAL A 132 11.00 -15.27 4.68
N SER A 133 11.23 -16.30 5.51
CA SER A 133 12.58 -16.74 5.88
C SER A 133 13.36 -16.93 4.58
N SER A 134 14.53 -16.28 4.46
CA SER A 134 15.48 -16.53 3.39
C SER A 134 15.76 -18.04 3.39
N ALA A 135 15.38 -18.72 2.31
CA ALA A 135 15.85 -20.06 1.99
C ALA A 135 17.18 -19.95 1.25
#